data_AF-A0A6M1SIV9-F1
#
_entry.id   AF-A0A6M1SIV9-F1
#
_cell.length_a   1.000
_cell.length_b   1.000
_cell.length_c   1.000
_cell.angle_alpha   90.00
_cell.angle_beta   90.00
_cell.angle_gamma   90.00
#
_symmetry.space_group_name_H-M   'P 1'
#
loop_
_entity.id
_entity.type
_entity.pdbx_description
1 polymer ?
#
loop_
_entity_poly.entity_id
_entity_poly.type
_entity_poly.pdbx_seq_one_letter_code
_entity_poly.pdbx_strand_id
1 'polypeptide(L)'
;MAGVFDQIVGRQQADEVSEEPSPPEGKDSPHSMAEEGLTGTDGENSARTDVKLREVAQELLRMGLLEESLRPHLYRTALASMEKLNATLEPLDLIARADEIRGLVFLAVRHGDVDVFQDEWSHPLVRKQRLNMEQTLLVAILRQHFIAYEQDAGTGAGDAMVAVDELIPHMQVYLGESGSEARERTRMLQLLDQLKGHG
;
A
#
# COMPACT_ATOMS: atom_id res chain seq x y z
N MET A 1 -12.11 -44.97 14.20
CA MET A 1 -12.03 -44.50 12.80
C MET A 1 -10.66 -43.88 12.63
N ALA A 2 -9.68 -44.66 12.15
CA ALA A 2 -8.33 -44.18 11.88
C ALA A 2 -8.34 -43.43 10.53
N GLY A 3 -7.79 -42.22 10.51
CA GLY A 3 -7.81 -41.35 9.35
C GLY A 3 -6.85 -41.82 8.26
N VAL A 4 -7.16 -41.47 7.02
CA VAL A 4 -6.37 -41.78 5.81
C VAL A 4 -4.89 -41.35 5.94
N PHE A 5 -4.60 -40.36 6.79
CA PHE A 5 -3.25 -39.89 7.08
C PHE A 5 -2.35 -40.91 7.81
N ASP A 6 -2.89 -41.74 8.70
CA ASP A 6 -2.09 -42.76 9.43
C ASP A 6 -1.64 -43.90 8.52
N GLN A 7 -2.40 -44.22 7.47
CA GLN A 7 -2.05 -45.27 6.53
C GLN A 7 -0.89 -44.90 5.60
N ILE A 8 -0.65 -43.61 5.38
CA ILE A 8 0.42 -43.13 4.49
C ILE A 8 1.76 -43.13 5.24
N VAL A 9 1.76 -42.71 6.51
CA VAL A 9 2.97 -42.68 7.35
C VAL A 9 3.41 -44.10 7.74
N GLY A 10 2.48 -45.01 8.03
CA GLY A 10 2.80 -46.40 8.35
C GLY A 10 3.34 -47.22 7.17
N ARG A 11 3.08 -46.81 5.93
CA ARG A 11 3.59 -47.50 4.73
C ARG A 11 5.04 -47.17 4.42
N GLN A 12 5.48 -45.94 4.70
CA GLN A 12 6.87 -45.53 4.49
C GLN A 12 7.82 -46.13 5.53
N GLN A 13 7.37 -46.37 6.77
CA GLN A 13 8.19 -47.01 7.79
C GLN A 13 8.33 -48.53 7.64
N ALA A 14 7.45 -49.19 6.87
CA ALA A 14 7.48 -50.64 6.69
C ALA A 14 8.42 -51.10 5.56
N ASP A 15 8.84 -50.22 4.66
CA ASP A 15 9.72 -50.54 3.52
C ASP A 15 11.23 -50.39 3.85
N GLU A 16 11.60 -49.89 5.03
CA GLU A 16 13.00 -49.70 5.43
C GLU A 16 13.57 -50.79 6.36
N VAL A 17 12.79 -51.81 6.72
CA VAL A 17 13.24 -52.86 7.67
C VAL A 17 13.00 -54.25 7.10
N SER A 18 13.77 -54.64 6.07
CA SER A 18 14.05 -56.05 5.73
C SER A 18 15.17 -56.15 4.69
N GLU A 19 16.38 -56.48 5.13
CA GLU A 19 17.27 -57.54 4.58
C GLU A 19 18.76 -57.25 4.85
N GLU A 20 19.28 -57.90 5.89
CA GLU A 20 20.67 -58.38 6.00
C GLU A 20 20.60 -59.93 5.98
N PRO A 21 21.60 -60.70 5.48
CA PRO A 21 22.98 -60.69 6.03
C PRO A 21 24.18 -61.04 5.09
N SER A 22 25.30 -60.33 5.29
CA SER A 22 26.77 -60.67 5.40
C SER A 22 27.46 -61.89 4.66
N PRO A 23 28.82 -62.01 4.65
CA PRO A 23 29.82 -61.58 3.63
C PRO A 23 30.68 -62.77 3.08
N PRO A 24 31.79 -62.62 2.27
CA PRO A 24 33.13 -62.25 2.79
C PRO A 24 34.14 -61.54 1.82
N GLU A 25 35.20 -60.98 2.45
CA GLU A 25 36.61 -60.82 2.01
C GLU A 25 37.06 -59.94 0.81
N GLY A 26 37.66 -58.78 1.16
CA GLY A 26 39.05 -58.42 0.80
C GLY A 26 39.36 -57.74 -0.56
N LYS A 27 39.72 -56.44 -0.53
CA LYS A 27 40.94 -55.81 -1.11
C LYS A 27 40.84 -54.27 -1.28
N ASP A 28 41.85 -53.59 -0.74
CA ASP A 28 42.52 -52.32 -1.09
C ASP A 28 41.84 -51.23 -1.99
N SER A 29 41.62 -50.05 -1.34
CA SER A 29 41.94 -48.66 -1.76
C SER A 29 41.28 -48.03 -3.04
N PRO A 30 41.40 -46.70 -3.29
CA PRO A 30 40.44 -45.67 -2.86
C PRO A 30 39.84 -44.85 -4.04
N HIS A 31 38.57 -44.47 -4.00
CA HIS A 31 38.01 -43.47 -4.94
C HIS A 31 37.07 -42.46 -4.28
N SER A 32 37.61 -41.24 -4.16
CA SER A 32 36.99 -39.91 -4.29
C SER A 32 35.49 -39.78 -3.99
N MET A 33 35.19 -39.22 -2.81
CA MET A 33 33.91 -38.61 -2.49
C MET A 33 33.72 -37.35 -3.35
N ALA A 34 32.85 -37.43 -4.35
CA ALA A 34 32.20 -36.27 -4.92
C ALA A 34 30.97 -35.98 -4.06
N GLU A 35 31.08 -35.00 -3.16
CA GLU A 35 29.93 -34.38 -2.51
C GLU A 35 29.18 -33.56 -3.58
N GLU A 36 28.12 -34.13 -4.12
CA GLU A 36 27.08 -33.35 -4.81
C GLU A 36 26.37 -32.49 -3.76
N GLY A 37 26.93 -31.32 -3.52
CA GLY A 37 26.31 -30.27 -2.73
C GLY A 37 24.99 -29.85 -3.36
N LEU A 38 23.91 -30.06 -2.61
CA LEU A 38 22.59 -29.51 -2.85
C LEU A 38 22.68 -27.99 -3.02
N THR A 39 22.70 -27.51 -4.26
CA THR A 39 22.55 -26.09 -4.60
C THR A 39 21.16 -25.89 -5.22
N GLY A 40 20.13 -25.94 -4.37
CA GLY A 40 18.74 -25.97 -4.82
C GLY A 40 17.80 -24.93 -4.21
N THR A 41 18.28 -23.96 -3.43
CA THR A 41 17.38 -23.04 -2.68
C THR A 41 17.73 -21.55 -2.74
N ASP A 42 18.86 -21.15 -3.31
CA ASP A 42 19.26 -19.72 -3.29
C ASP A 42 18.71 -18.89 -4.47
N GLY A 43 18.20 -19.54 -5.52
CA GLY A 43 17.69 -18.87 -6.72
C GLY A 43 16.35 -18.16 -6.53
N GLU A 44 15.47 -18.65 -5.65
CA GLU A 44 14.12 -18.08 -5.46
C GLU A 44 14.14 -16.79 -4.64
N ASN A 45 15.08 -16.65 -3.70
CA ASN A 45 15.17 -15.48 -2.82
C ASN A 45 15.76 -14.26 -3.52
N SER A 46 16.60 -14.45 -4.55
CA SER A 46 17.22 -13.34 -5.29
C SER A 46 16.24 -12.61 -6.22
N ALA A 47 15.13 -13.23 -6.61
CA ALA A 47 14.12 -12.63 -7.48
C ALA A 47 13.05 -11.85 -6.69
N ARG A 48 13.03 -11.98 -5.36
CA ARG A 48 11.98 -11.38 -4.53
C ARG A 48 12.29 -9.93 -4.22
N THR A 49 11.31 -9.06 -4.41
CA THR A 49 11.40 -7.64 -4.02
C THR A 49 11.76 -7.51 -2.54
N ASP A 50 12.63 -6.54 -2.24
CA ASP A 50 13.03 -6.17 -0.88
C ASP A 50 11.79 -5.98 0.02
N VAL A 51 11.87 -6.46 1.25
CA VAL A 51 10.76 -6.41 2.21
C VAL A 51 10.30 -4.98 2.46
N LYS A 52 11.23 -4.03 2.62
CA LYS A 52 10.92 -2.63 2.89
C LYS A 52 10.26 -1.96 1.70
N LEU A 53 10.73 -2.27 0.49
CA LEU A 53 10.13 -1.74 -0.74
C LEU A 53 8.70 -2.29 -0.94
N ARG A 54 8.49 -3.57 -0.61
CA ARG A 54 7.17 -4.18 -0.63
C ARG A 54 6.22 -3.56 0.37
N GLU A 55 6.67 -3.26 1.59
CA GLU A 55 5.86 -2.56 2.60
C GLU A 55 5.44 -1.17 2.12
N VAL A 56 6.36 -0.40 1.52
CA VAL A 56 6.05 0.91 0.92
C VAL A 56 5.01 0.78 -0.19
N ALA A 57 5.20 -0.17 -1.11
CA ALA A 57 4.26 -0.38 -2.21
C ALA A 57 2.87 -0.82 -1.71
N GLN A 58 2.82 -1.72 -0.72
CA GLN A 58 1.56 -2.16 -0.10
C GLN A 58 0.83 -1.00 0.58
N GLU A 59 1.56 -0.15 1.30
CA GLU A 59 0.94 1.00 1.95
C GLU A 59 0.41 2.01 0.94
N LEU A 60 1.17 2.31 -0.11
CA LEU A 60 0.72 3.18 -1.20
C LEU A 60 -0.50 2.62 -1.93
N LEU A 61 -0.57 1.30 -2.15
CA LEU A 61 -1.76 0.68 -2.75
C LEU A 61 -2.97 0.68 -1.81
N ARG A 62 -2.75 0.69 -0.49
CA ARG A 62 -3.82 0.69 0.51
C ARG A 62 -4.40 2.08 0.74
N MET A 63 -3.54 3.09 0.92
CA MET A 63 -3.93 4.44 1.33
C MET A 63 -3.86 5.46 0.18
N GLY A 64 -3.10 5.18 -0.88
CA GLY A 64 -2.87 6.12 -1.98
C GLY A 64 -1.88 7.26 -1.67
N LEU A 65 -1.61 7.52 -0.39
CA LEU A 65 -0.75 8.60 0.11
C LEU A 65 0.13 8.11 1.27
N LEU A 66 1.33 8.66 1.34
CA LEU A 66 2.31 8.44 2.40
C LEU A 66 2.86 9.79 2.87
N GLU A 67 2.70 10.07 4.15
CA GLU A 67 3.13 11.33 4.77
C GLU A 67 4.35 11.12 5.65
N GLU A 68 5.31 12.05 5.61
CA GLU A 68 6.51 12.02 6.44
C GLU A 68 6.17 12.12 7.95
N SER A 69 5.17 12.92 8.31
CA SER A 69 4.71 13.15 9.69
C SER A 69 4.20 11.86 10.35
N LEU A 70 3.42 11.07 9.62
CA LEU A 70 2.81 9.83 10.11
C LEU A 70 3.77 8.64 10.07
N ARG A 71 4.53 8.49 8.98
CA ARG A 71 5.38 7.30 8.74
C ARG A 71 6.72 7.66 8.11
N PRO A 72 7.64 8.28 8.89
CA PRO A 72 8.90 8.79 8.36
C PRO A 72 9.81 7.70 7.78
N HIS A 73 9.77 6.49 8.35
CA HIS A 73 10.58 5.37 7.87
C HIS A 73 10.19 4.88 6.47
N LEU A 74 8.88 4.79 6.21
CA LEU A 74 8.37 4.39 4.90
C LEU A 74 8.62 5.51 3.88
N TYR A 75 8.40 6.78 4.27
CA TYR A 75 8.63 7.94 3.40
C TYR A 75 10.10 8.00 2.93
N ARG A 76 11.06 7.89 3.84
CA ARG A 76 12.50 7.87 3.50
C ARG A 76 12.88 6.70 2.59
N THR A 77 12.28 5.52 2.82
CA THR A 77 12.52 4.35 1.97
C THR A 77 11.95 4.55 0.57
N ALA A 78 10.76 5.15 0.45
CA ALA A 78 10.14 5.49 -0.83
C ALA A 78 11.01 6.46 -1.63
N LEU A 79 11.52 7.52 -0.99
CA LEU A 79 12.43 8.48 -1.63
C LEU A 79 13.73 7.82 -2.09
N ALA A 80 14.37 7.03 -1.21
CA ALA A 80 15.66 6.41 -1.52
C ALA A 80 15.58 5.36 -2.64
N SER A 81 14.43 4.71 -2.81
CA SER A 81 14.23 3.62 -3.78
C SER A 81 13.13 3.92 -4.80
N MET A 82 12.92 5.20 -5.14
CA MET A 82 11.81 5.64 -6.01
C MET A 82 11.81 4.97 -7.39
N GLU A 83 12.97 4.81 -8.01
CA GLU A 83 13.09 4.15 -9.32
C GLU A 83 12.63 2.69 -9.26
N LYS A 84 13.09 1.94 -8.25
CA LYS A 84 12.68 0.53 -8.03
C LYS A 84 11.21 0.41 -7.65
N LEU A 85 10.69 1.36 -6.88
CA LEU A 85 9.28 1.46 -6.54
C LEU A 85 8.44 1.64 -7.80
N ASN A 86 8.81 2.58 -8.67
CA ASN A 86 8.12 2.84 -9.92
C ASN A 86 8.24 1.71 -10.95
N ALA A 87 9.33 0.94 -10.93
CA ALA A 87 9.46 -0.29 -11.69
C ALA A 87 8.50 -1.39 -11.17
N THR A 88 8.28 -1.45 -9.86
CA THR A 88 7.34 -2.42 -9.25
C THR A 88 5.87 -2.03 -9.52
N LEU A 89 5.57 -0.74 -9.62
CA LEU A 89 4.23 -0.21 -9.89
C LEU A 89 3.90 -0.15 -11.39
N GLU A 90 4.91 -0.28 -12.27
CA GLU A 90 4.74 -0.21 -13.72
C GLU A 90 3.72 -1.22 -14.27
N PRO A 91 3.73 -2.51 -13.89
CA PRO A 91 2.80 -3.49 -14.44
C PRO A 91 1.34 -3.25 -14.05
N LEU A 92 1.11 -2.35 -13.09
CA LEU A 92 -0.22 -1.96 -12.63
C LEU A 92 -0.70 -0.66 -13.25
N ASP A 93 0.06 -0.09 -14.20
CA ASP A 93 -0.16 1.25 -14.77
C ASP A 93 -0.20 2.34 -13.68
N LEU A 94 0.64 2.20 -12.65
CA LEU A 94 0.77 3.14 -11.55
C LEU A 94 2.18 3.75 -11.48
N ILE A 95 2.27 4.91 -10.82
CA ILE A 95 3.54 5.59 -10.55
C ILE A 95 3.45 6.33 -9.20
N ALA A 96 4.51 6.24 -8.40
CA ALA A 96 4.66 7.05 -7.19
C ALA A 96 5.34 8.37 -7.53
N ARG A 97 4.83 9.48 -6.96
CA ARG A 97 5.40 10.82 -7.07
C ARG A 97 5.66 11.37 -5.67
N ALA A 98 6.73 12.14 -5.53
CA ALA A 98 7.08 12.80 -4.27
C ALA A 98 6.84 14.32 -4.37
N ASP A 99 6.27 14.89 -3.31
CA ASP A 99 6.26 16.30 -2.98
C ASP A 99 7.15 16.48 -1.73
N GLU A 100 8.42 16.82 -1.96
CA GLU A 100 9.42 16.98 -0.89
C GLU A 100 9.17 18.21 -0.01
N ILE A 101 8.44 19.22 -0.52
CA ILE A 101 8.14 20.45 0.22
C ILE A 101 7.13 20.14 1.32
N ARG A 102 6.12 19.32 0.98
CA ARG A 102 5.07 18.90 1.94
C ARG A 102 5.37 17.57 2.64
N GLY A 103 6.43 16.87 2.25
CA GLY A 103 6.76 15.58 2.84
C GLY A 103 5.79 14.46 2.43
N LEU A 104 5.31 14.46 1.18
CA LEU A 104 4.29 13.52 0.70
C LEU A 104 4.82 12.63 -0.43
N VAL A 105 4.46 11.35 -0.41
CA VAL A 105 4.56 10.46 -1.57
C VAL A 105 3.17 9.94 -1.88
N PHE A 106 2.70 10.14 -3.11
CA PHE A 106 1.36 9.73 -3.52
C PHE A 106 1.39 8.89 -4.78
N LEU A 107 0.37 8.05 -4.91
CA LEU A 107 0.15 7.20 -6.06
C LEU A 107 -0.62 7.96 -7.13
N ALA A 108 -0.14 7.90 -8.36
CA ALA A 108 -0.81 8.44 -9.53
C ALA A 108 -0.97 7.34 -10.58
N VAL A 109 -2.01 7.48 -11.41
CA VAL A 109 -2.20 6.62 -12.57
C VAL A 109 -1.18 7.01 -13.62
N ARG A 110 -0.42 6.03 -14.13
CA ARG A 110 0.46 6.22 -15.28
C ARG A 110 -0.42 6.35 -16.51
N HIS A 111 -0.28 7.46 -17.22
CA HIS A 111 -0.97 7.64 -18.50
C HIS A 111 -0.07 6.99 -19.56
N GLY A 112 -0.50 5.84 -20.10
CA GLY A 112 0.18 5.21 -21.24
C GLY A 112 -0.10 5.95 -22.55
N ASP A 113 0.58 5.54 -23.63
CA ASP A 113 0.39 6.04 -25.01
C ASP A 113 -0.99 5.67 -25.63
N VAL A 114 -1.98 5.30 -24.80
CA VAL A 114 -3.31 4.87 -25.28
C VAL A 114 -4.20 6.10 -25.45
N ASP A 115 -4.53 6.36 -26.72
CA ASP A 115 -5.33 7.47 -27.24
C ASP A 115 -6.60 7.78 -26.42
N VAL A 116 -6.51 8.83 -25.60
CA VAL A 116 -7.42 9.97 -25.40
C VAL A 116 -8.93 9.77 -25.68
N PHE A 117 -9.58 8.69 -25.23
CA PHE A 117 -11.07 8.67 -25.14
C PHE A 117 -11.67 7.83 -24.01
N GLN A 118 -10.86 7.10 -23.23
CA GLN A 118 -11.33 6.53 -21.98
C GLN A 118 -11.27 7.62 -20.91
N ASP A 119 -12.47 8.01 -20.48
CA ASP A 119 -12.79 8.78 -19.27
C ASP A 119 -11.58 8.78 -18.31
N GLU A 120 -10.83 9.88 -18.26
CA GLU A 120 -9.44 10.10 -17.75
C GLU A 120 -9.14 9.55 -16.33
N TRP A 121 -10.17 8.99 -15.68
CA TRP A 121 -10.22 8.47 -14.34
C TRP A 121 -10.60 6.98 -14.26
N SER A 122 -10.83 6.28 -15.39
CA SER A 122 -11.28 4.88 -15.40
C SER A 122 -10.09 3.90 -15.43
N HIS A 123 -9.31 3.89 -14.36
CA HIS A 123 -8.27 2.88 -14.19
C HIS A 123 -8.89 1.57 -13.61
N PRO A 124 -8.61 0.37 -14.17
CA PRO A 124 -9.25 -0.87 -13.73
C PRO A 124 -9.06 -1.21 -12.25
N LEU A 125 -7.92 -0.82 -11.68
CA LEU A 125 -7.57 -1.06 -10.28
C LEU A 125 -7.94 0.11 -9.34
N VAL A 126 -8.43 1.23 -9.88
CA VAL A 126 -8.83 2.39 -9.08
C VAL A 126 -10.35 2.49 -9.08
N ARG A 127 -10.94 2.31 -7.90
CA ARG A 127 -12.37 2.54 -7.72
C ARG A 127 -12.64 4.03 -7.61
N LYS A 128 -13.44 4.58 -8.54
CA LYS A 128 -13.92 5.97 -8.43
C LYS A 128 -14.78 6.13 -7.18
N GLN A 129 -14.30 6.93 -6.22
CA GLN A 129 -15.10 7.34 -5.07
C GLN A 129 -15.83 8.64 -5.43
N ARG A 130 -17.17 8.58 -5.49
CA ARG A 130 -17.99 9.73 -5.85
C ARG A 130 -18.27 10.56 -4.62
N LEU A 131 -17.91 11.84 -4.67
CA LEU A 131 -18.31 12.83 -3.66
C LEU A 131 -19.71 13.32 -3.98
N ASN A 132 -20.52 13.51 -2.94
CA ASN A 132 -21.78 14.24 -3.06
C ASN A 132 -21.50 15.75 -3.19
N MET A 133 -22.53 16.55 -3.48
CA MET A 133 -22.38 18.00 -3.64
C MET A 133 -21.85 18.68 -2.37
N GLU A 134 -22.37 18.30 -1.18
CA GLU A 134 -21.99 18.89 0.10
C GLU A 134 -20.53 18.58 0.46
N GLN A 135 -20.08 17.35 0.20
CA GLN A 135 -18.72 16.87 0.38
C GLN A 135 -17.78 17.59 -0.58
N THR A 136 -18.18 17.74 -1.85
CA THR A 136 -17.39 18.48 -2.85
C THR A 136 -17.22 19.94 -2.44
N LEU A 137 -18.30 20.57 -1.97
CA LEU A 137 -18.28 21.94 -1.46
C LEU A 137 -17.38 22.05 -0.22
N LEU A 138 -17.52 21.13 0.73
CA LEU A 138 -16.71 21.12 1.95
C LEU A 138 -15.23 20.96 1.64
N VAL A 139 -14.85 20.07 0.71
CA VAL A 139 -13.47 19.92 0.24
C VAL A 139 -12.97 21.22 -0.40
N ALA A 140 -13.79 21.91 -1.19
CA ALA A 140 -13.41 23.18 -1.80
C ALA A 140 -13.15 24.27 -0.74
N ILE A 141 -13.98 24.36 0.31
CA ILE A 141 -13.81 25.30 1.43
C ILE A 141 -12.53 24.95 2.21
N LEU A 142 -12.34 23.68 2.58
CA LEU A 142 -11.13 23.23 3.29
C LEU A 142 -9.85 23.52 2.49
N ARG A 143 -9.89 23.30 1.17
CA ARG A 143 -8.78 23.63 0.27
C ARG A 143 -8.49 25.13 0.25
N GLN A 144 -9.52 25.98 0.25
CA GLN A 144 -9.33 27.43 0.32
C GLN A 144 -8.63 27.84 1.62
N HIS A 145 -9.06 27.31 2.77
CA HIS A 145 -8.40 27.57 4.05
C HIS A 145 -6.96 27.08 4.07
N PHE A 146 -6.70 25.88 3.55
CA PHE A 146 -5.36 25.31 3.47
C PHE A 146 -4.41 26.19 2.64
N ILE A 147 -4.87 26.67 1.48
CA ILE A 147 -4.07 27.56 0.62
C ILE A 147 -3.79 28.90 1.33
N ALA A 148 -4.78 29.47 2.02
CA ALA A 148 -4.58 30.70 2.78
C ALA A 148 -3.55 30.52 3.90
N TYR A 149 -3.64 29.41 4.64
CA TYR A 149 -2.65 29.07 5.65
C TYR A 149 -1.24 28.86 5.07
N GLU A 150 -1.09 28.15 3.93
CA GLU A 150 0.21 28.00 3.26
C GLU A 150 0.79 29.34 2.78
N GLN A 151 -0.06 30.31 2.41
CA GLN A 151 0.41 31.66 2.04
C GLN A 151 0.96 32.44 3.23
N ASP A 152 0.36 32.28 4.42
CA ASP A 152 0.75 33.01 5.63
C ASP A 152 1.92 32.34 6.37
N ALA A 153 1.89 31.01 6.52
CA ALA A 153 2.87 30.23 7.28
C ALA A 153 4.03 29.68 6.42
N GLY A 154 3.88 29.68 5.10
CA GLY A 154 4.81 29.11 4.14
C GLY A 154 4.38 27.73 3.64
N THR A 155 4.85 27.35 2.44
CA THR A 155 4.56 26.04 1.82
C THR A 155 5.14 24.91 2.65
N GLY A 156 4.35 23.89 2.94
CA GLY A 156 4.78 22.78 3.81
C GLY A 156 4.87 23.14 5.29
N ALA A 157 4.32 24.29 5.70
CA ALA A 157 4.06 24.56 7.12
C ALA A 157 3.16 23.45 7.70
N GLY A 158 3.31 23.16 8.99
CA GLY A 158 2.61 22.06 9.67
C GLY A 158 1.09 22.19 9.68
N ASP A 159 0.41 21.31 10.40
CA ASP A 159 -1.04 21.12 10.32
C ASP A 159 -1.89 22.40 10.32
N ALA A 160 -2.65 22.62 9.25
CA ALA A 160 -3.64 23.69 9.15
C ALA A 160 -4.85 23.36 10.03
N MET A 161 -5.11 24.17 11.05
CA MET A 161 -6.25 23.99 11.96
C MET A 161 -7.36 25.00 11.63
N VAL A 162 -8.60 24.52 11.52
CA VAL A 162 -9.80 25.35 11.34
C VAL A 162 -10.88 24.87 12.31
N ALA A 163 -11.55 25.81 12.98
CA ALA A 163 -12.65 25.48 13.86
C ALA A 163 -13.89 25.08 13.05
N VAL A 164 -14.61 24.04 13.49
CA VAL A 164 -15.85 23.61 12.82
C VAL A 164 -16.87 24.74 12.74
N ASP A 165 -16.91 25.59 13.77
CA ASP A 165 -17.84 26.72 13.85
C ASP A 165 -17.53 27.81 12.78
N GLU A 166 -16.30 27.86 12.26
CA GLU A 166 -15.92 28.73 11.13
C GLU A 166 -16.35 28.17 9.77
N LEU A 167 -16.50 26.85 9.64
CA LEU A 167 -16.94 26.21 8.40
C LEU A 167 -18.45 26.35 8.17
N ILE A 168 -19.23 26.51 9.24
CA ILE A 168 -20.71 26.56 9.16
C ILE A 168 -21.20 27.70 8.27
N PRO A 169 -20.76 28.96 8.47
CA PRO A 169 -21.21 30.07 7.64
C PRO A 169 -20.86 29.88 6.17
N HIS A 170 -19.67 29.34 5.87
CA HIS A 170 -19.25 29.07 4.49
C HIS A 170 -20.14 28.04 3.79
N MET A 171 -20.59 27.01 4.51
CA MET A 171 -21.54 26.03 4.00
C MET A 171 -22.94 26.62 3.80
N GLN A 172 -23.41 27.44 4.74
CA GLN A 172 -24.74 28.08 4.70
C GLN A 172 -24.91 29.03 3.51
N VAL A 173 -23.85 29.72 3.07
CA VAL A 173 -23.90 30.59 1.88
C VAL A 173 -24.40 29.86 0.64
N TYR A 174 -24.11 28.56 0.51
CA TYR A 174 -24.50 27.77 -0.67
C TYR A 174 -25.71 26.86 -0.42
N LEU A 175 -25.89 26.33 0.79
CA LEU A 175 -26.96 25.37 1.10
C LEU A 175 -28.17 25.98 1.81
N GLY A 176 -28.07 27.23 2.27
CA GLY A 176 -29.07 27.89 3.09
C GLY A 176 -29.04 27.46 4.57
N GLU A 177 -29.83 28.14 5.39
CA GLU A 177 -29.93 27.87 6.82
C GLU A 177 -30.85 26.68 7.11
N SER A 178 -30.42 25.80 8.02
CA SER A 178 -31.16 24.59 8.45
C SER A 178 -32.05 24.87 9.67
N GLY A 179 -32.03 26.10 10.19
CA GLY A 179 -32.85 26.60 11.30
C GLY A 179 -32.38 26.19 12.71
N SER A 180 -31.36 25.35 12.87
CA SER A 180 -30.79 24.98 14.17
C SER A 180 -29.28 24.75 14.08
N GLU A 181 -28.52 25.59 14.80
CA GLU A 181 -27.06 25.55 14.87
C GLU A 181 -26.53 24.20 15.38
N ALA A 182 -27.16 23.62 16.41
CA ALA A 182 -26.77 22.31 16.94
C ALA A 182 -26.89 21.18 15.91
N ARG A 183 -27.94 21.25 15.07
CA ARG A 183 -28.16 20.28 13.99
C ARG A 183 -27.12 20.45 12.88
N GLU A 184 -26.77 21.68 12.55
CA GLU A 184 -25.76 21.99 11.53
C GLU A 184 -24.37 21.54 11.96
N ARG A 185 -23.99 21.81 13.21
CA ARG A 185 -22.74 21.31 13.78
C ARG A 185 -22.63 19.79 13.71
N THR A 186 -23.72 19.09 14.05
CA THR A 186 -23.79 17.63 13.97
C THR A 186 -23.63 17.14 12.53
N ARG A 187 -24.32 17.78 11.57
CA ARG A 187 -24.19 17.47 10.14
C ARG A 187 -22.77 17.69 9.62
N MET A 188 -22.09 18.77 10.05
CA MET A 188 -20.72 19.06 9.64
C MET A 188 -19.74 18.01 10.12
N LEU A 189 -19.87 17.59 11.39
CA LEU A 189 -19.03 16.52 11.93
C LEU A 189 -19.22 15.22 11.17
N GLN A 190 -20.46 14.90 10.78
CA GLN A 190 -20.75 13.72 9.96
C GLN A 190 -20.14 13.82 8.56
N LEU A 191 -20.21 14.99 7.91
CA LEU A 191 -19.59 15.21 6.60
C LEU A 191 -18.06 15.12 6.67
N LEU A 192 -17.44 15.72 7.70
CA LEU A 192 -16.00 15.62 7.93
C LEU A 192 -15.55 14.17 8.20
N ASP A 193 -16.32 13.41 8.97
CA ASP A 193 -16.02 12.01 9.24
C ASP A 193 -16.13 11.14 7.97
N GLN A 194 -17.14 11.42 7.13
CA GLN A 194 -17.25 10.78 5.82
C GLN A 194 -16.05 11.10 4.94
N LEU A 195 -15.61 12.37 4.89
CA LEU A 195 -14.46 12.81 4.09
C LEU A 195 -13.15 12.14 4.49
N LYS A 196 -12.91 11.84 5.78
CA LYS A 196 -11.72 11.09 6.21
C LYS A 196 -11.59 9.72 5.53
N GLY A 197 -12.71 9.12 5.11
CA GLY A 197 -12.72 7.86 4.37
C GLY A 197 -12.32 7.99 2.89
N HIS A 198 -12.11 9.22 2.38
CA HIS A 198 -11.71 9.48 0.99
C HIS A 198 -10.19 9.63 0.81
N GLY A 199 -9.42 9.65 1.91
CA GLY A 199 -7.99 10.00 1.91
C GLY A 199 -7.82 11.43 2.41
#